data_AF-A0AAN9T2W2-F1
#
_entry.id   AF-A0AAN9T2W2-F1
#
_cell.length_a   1.000
_cell.length_b   1.000
_cell.length_c   1.000
_cell.angle_alpha   90.00
_cell.angle_beta   90.00
_cell.angle_gamma   90.00
#
_symmetry.space_group_name_H-M   'P 1'
#
loop_
_entity.id
_entity.type
_entity.pdbx_description
1 polymer ?
#
loop_
_entity_poly.entity_id
_entity_poly.type
_entity_poly.pdbx_seq_one_letter_code
_entity_poly.pdbx_strand_id
1 'polypeptide(L)'
;MVSPKQLLCTVESALLGASSTTAAQRVELLHALRTSRASLQSLLSYSPPKPSDRSQVQSKLVRLPDSPPISLDDQDVQIVTSHSSLLCTFQQLIFYHVLMGTASSVMSTAAKAPCRNEKCVPHLRAYILTSRKCGPFSCPVLAPKAYSYTIFALKLSDDLHLNEVDCVRLLVSANQEWGLMGREPLEILRLAAGLWYTERRDLITSLHFLLRAVVLDQGLQDDILVDIQKYLEDLISSGLRARLLSLIKELNREEPSGLGGPYCERYVVDSRGSLVERQAVVSRERLILGHCLVLSTLVVRTSPKDIKDIFSILKDSACEVGESNTTVKHQERGYFCSENVLLIIFTLFLQITFCLLFALVIAFVSDGLSTVPDKASVLSSNISFRHEFHDLVMTNGNDPIVEGFVGGIRLAWVVHLMLIQDGVAARETISSGSSNELGYLSQCLEVIFSNNVFQFLLDKVLHTAAYQPHHGILDYGFRTYSNILC
;
A
#
# COMPACT_ATOMS: atom_id res chain seq x y z
N MET A 1 18.12 -9.76 12.17
CA MET A 1 17.19 -9.61 11.03
C MET A 1 17.52 -8.31 10.30
N VAL A 2 17.35 -8.24 8.98
CA VAL A 2 17.45 -6.95 8.25
C VAL A 2 16.19 -6.15 8.55
N SER A 3 16.34 -4.87 8.93
CA SER A 3 15.18 -4.01 9.18
C SER A 3 14.44 -3.68 7.88
N PRO A 4 13.12 -3.44 7.90
CA PRO A 4 12.37 -3.05 6.70
C PRO A 4 12.96 -1.85 5.95
N LYS A 5 13.44 -0.85 6.70
CA LYS A 5 14.13 0.33 6.17
C LYS A 5 15.42 -0.03 5.42
N GLN A 6 16.25 -0.90 6.00
CA GLN A 6 17.46 -1.40 5.34
C GLN A 6 17.12 -2.20 4.08
N LEU A 7 16.11 -3.08 4.14
CA LEU A 7 15.67 -3.85 2.99
C LEU A 7 15.25 -2.92 1.84
N LEU A 8 14.44 -1.90 2.13
CA LEU A 8 14.01 -0.94 1.13
C LEU A 8 15.21 -0.21 0.51
N CYS A 9 16.12 0.32 1.32
CA CYS A 9 17.31 1.00 0.81
C CYS A 9 18.19 0.07 -0.07
N THR A 10 18.37 -1.19 0.31
CA THR A 10 19.11 -2.17 -0.50
C THR A 10 18.39 -2.45 -1.82
N VAL A 11 17.06 -2.62 -1.80
CA VAL A 11 16.25 -2.83 -3.02
C VAL A 11 16.30 -1.61 -3.94
N GLU A 12 16.13 -0.39 -3.41
CA GLU A 12 16.19 0.85 -4.19
C GLU A 12 17.58 1.05 -4.81
N SER A 13 18.64 0.87 -4.04
CA SER A 13 20.00 1.07 -4.54
C SER A 13 20.39 0.05 -5.62
N ALA A 14 19.84 -1.17 -5.55
CA ALA A 14 20.12 -2.23 -6.51
C ALA A 14 19.27 -2.13 -7.78
N LEU A 15 18.01 -1.70 -7.67
CA LEU A 15 17.02 -1.74 -8.77
C LEU A 15 16.73 -0.39 -9.42
N LEU A 16 16.82 0.72 -8.67
CA LEU A 16 16.48 2.07 -9.16
C LEU A 16 17.73 2.94 -9.42
N GLY A 17 18.93 2.38 -9.25
CA GLY A 17 20.19 3.08 -9.50
C GLY A 17 20.36 3.44 -10.99
N ALA A 18 20.90 4.63 -11.27
CA ALA A 18 21.16 5.08 -12.65
C ALA A 18 22.28 4.29 -13.36
N SER A 19 23.06 3.49 -12.61
CA SER A 19 24.14 2.65 -13.10
C SER A 19 23.78 1.18 -13.00
N SER A 20 24.39 0.35 -13.83
CA SER A 20 24.25 -1.11 -13.74
C SER A 20 24.61 -1.62 -12.35
N THR A 21 23.82 -2.56 -11.83
CA THR A 21 23.97 -3.11 -10.48
C THR A 21 25.35 -3.77 -10.33
N THR A 22 26.15 -3.29 -9.39
CA THR A 22 27.50 -3.83 -9.12
C THR A 22 27.41 -5.24 -8.51
N ALA A 23 28.49 -6.04 -8.63
CA ALA A 23 28.54 -7.38 -8.03
C ALA A 23 28.32 -7.35 -6.51
N ALA A 24 28.85 -6.32 -5.83
CA ALA A 24 28.65 -6.14 -4.39
C ALA A 24 27.17 -5.89 -4.04
N GLN A 25 26.49 -5.00 -4.77
CA GLN A 25 25.06 -4.72 -4.57
C GLN A 25 24.19 -5.95 -4.83
N ARG A 26 24.57 -6.83 -5.77
CA ARG A 26 23.86 -8.11 -6.00
C ARG A 26 23.95 -9.03 -4.80
N VAL A 27 25.16 -9.23 -4.28
CA VAL A 27 25.39 -10.09 -3.12
C VAL A 27 24.61 -9.54 -1.91
N GLU A 28 24.66 -8.24 -1.71
CA GLU A 28 23.92 -7.56 -0.65
C GLU A 28 22.40 -7.73 -0.81
N LEU A 29 21.86 -7.51 -2.01
CA LEU A 29 20.43 -7.71 -2.31
C LEU A 29 20.00 -9.15 -2.03
N LEU A 30 20.69 -10.14 -2.60
CA LEU A 30 20.33 -11.54 -2.41
C LEU A 30 20.45 -11.97 -0.96
N HIS A 31 21.43 -11.44 -0.22
CA HIS A 31 21.55 -11.68 1.22
C HIS A 31 20.37 -11.05 1.99
N ALA A 32 20.01 -9.80 1.67
CA ALA A 32 18.89 -9.11 2.31
C ALA A 32 17.55 -9.81 2.04
N LEU A 33 17.32 -10.29 0.81
CA LEU A 33 16.12 -11.04 0.43
C LEU A 33 16.01 -12.38 1.16
N ARG A 34 17.13 -13.11 1.30
CA ARG A 34 17.17 -14.37 2.06
C ARG A 34 16.86 -14.13 3.54
N THR A 35 17.49 -13.14 4.15
CA THR A 35 17.27 -12.81 5.57
C THR A 35 15.86 -12.28 5.84
N SER A 36 15.24 -11.60 4.87
CA SER A 36 13.90 -11.02 4.99
C SER A 36 12.77 -11.95 4.52
N ARG A 37 13.09 -13.18 4.10
CA ARG A 37 12.12 -14.13 3.51
C ARG A 37 10.92 -14.39 4.42
N ALA A 38 11.15 -14.64 5.70
CA ALA A 38 10.06 -14.90 6.66
C ALA A 38 9.13 -13.68 6.81
N SER A 39 9.69 -12.47 6.84
CA SER A 39 8.92 -11.21 6.93
C SER A 39 8.08 -10.96 5.68
N LEU A 40 8.61 -11.28 4.49
CA LEU A 40 7.90 -11.14 3.22
C LEU A 40 6.86 -12.25 3.00
N GLN A 41 7.09 -13.47 3.49
CA GLN A 41 6.12 -14.57 3.43
C GLN A 41 4.92 -14.34 4.34
N SER A 42 5.18 -13.94 5.60
CA SER A 42 4.13 -13.70 6.58
C SER A 42 3.47 -12.32 6.41
N LEU A 43 4.14 -11.39 5.74
CA LEU A 43 3.76 -10.01 5.38
C LEU A 43 2.81 -9.34 6.37
N LEU A 44 3.34 -8.41 7.16
CA LEU A 44 2.58 -7.67 8.17
C LEU A 44 1.84 -8.57 9.17
N SER A 45 2.32 -9.78 9.43
CA SER A 45 1.80 -10.65 10.48
C SER A 45 2.51 -10.32 11.79
N TYR A 46 1.84 -9.55 12.62
CA TYR A 46 2.36 -9.11 13.90
C TYR A 46 1.63 -9.80 15.05
N SER A 47 2.33 -10.02 16.17
CA SER A 47 1.69 -10.63 17.33
C SER A 47 0.73 -9.63 17.98
N PRO A 48 -0.54 -10.02 18.23
CA PRO A 48 -1.49 -9.19 18.96
C PRO A 48 -1.09 -9.08 20.45
N PRO A 49 -1.73 -8.18 21.23
CA PRO A 49 -1.50 -8.05 22.67
C PRO A 49 -1.66 -9.39 23.41
N LYS A 50 -0.74 -9.70 24.32
CA LYS A 50 -0.73 -10.97 25.09
C LYS A 50 -0.62 -10.69 26.59
N PRO A 51 -1.37 -11.40 27.45
CA PRO A 51 -1.27 -11.22 28.91
C PRO A 51 0.15 -11.42 29.47
N SER A 52 0.92 -12.35 28.90
CA SER A 52 2.33 -12.58 29.26
C SER A 52 3.18 -11.34 29.02
N ASP A 53 3.06 -10.77 27.83
CA ASP A 53 3.87 -9.65 27.35
C ASP A 53 3.48 -8.37 28.13
N ARG A 54 2.17 -8.20 28.38
CA ARG A 54 1.64 -7.17 29.26
C ARG A 54 2.21 -7.24 30.68
N SER A 55 2.23 -8.44 31.27
CA SER A 55 2.78 -8.64 32.61
C SER A 55 4.29 -8.37 32.67
N GLN A 56 5.01 -8.67 31.59
CA GLN A 56 6.43 -8.39 31.46
C GLN A 56 6.72 -6.88 31.35
N VAL A 57 5.94 -6.14 30.55
CA VAL A 57 6.10 -4.68 30.45
C VAL A 57 5.70 -3.98 31.76
N GLN A 58 4.71 -4.51 32.47
CA GLN A 58 4.31 -4.02 33.80
C GLN A 58 5.34 -4.30 34.90
N SER A 59 6.13 -5.37 34.77
CA SER A 59 7.24 -5.66 35.69
C SER A 59 8.46 -4.75 35.47
N LYS A 60 8.39 -3.84 34.49
CA LYS A 60 9.43 -2.89 34.08
C LYS A 60 10.72 -3.52 33.56
N LEU A 61 10.76 -4.83 33.35
CA LEU A 61 11.95 -5.54 32.85
C LEU A 61 11.61 -6.32 31.59
N VAL A 62 11.91 -5.72 30.44
CA VAL A 62 11.53 -6.24 29.12
C VAL A 62 12.73 -6.89 28.45
N ARG A 63 12.54 -8.06 27.86
CA ARG A 63 13.57 -8.74 27.05
C ARG A 63 13.14 -8.67 25.60
N LEU A 64 13.80 -7.85 24.78
CA LEU A 64 13.61 -7.92 23.32
C LEU A 64 14.46 -9.08 22.77
N PRO A 65 14.02 -9.72 21.67
CA PRO A 65 14.86 -10.66 20.92
C PRO A 65 16.22 -10.04 20.61
N ASP A 66 17.30 -10.80 20.82
CA ASP A 66 18.68 -10.40 20.53
C ASP A 66 19.22 -9.19 21.32
N SER A 67 18.60 -8.82 22.44
CA SER A 67 19.05 -7.69 23.29
C SER A 67 19.11 -8.05 24.78
N PRO A 68 19.95 -7.37 25.58
CA PRO A 68 19.92 -7.48 27.04
C PRO A 68 18.58 -6.97 27.60
N PRO A 69 18.16 -7.40 28.80
CA PRO A 69 16.97 -6.88 29.45
C PRO A 69 17.00 -5.35 29.59
N ILE A 70 15.92 -4.70 29.20
CA ILE A 70 15.71 -3.25 29.29
C ILE A 70 14.89 -2.97 30.55
N SER A 71 15.43 -2.12 31.44
CA SER A 71 14.65 -1.52 32.54
C SER A 71 13.78 -0.39 31.99
N LEU A 72 12.57 -0.22 32.50
CA LEU A 72 11.61 0.84 32.13
C LEU A 72 11.35 1.78 33.33
N ASP A 73 12.38 2.07 34.11
CA ASP A 73 12.29 2.79 35.38
C ASP A 73 12.15 4.31 35.16
N ASP A 74 11.66 5.03 36.17
CA ASP A 74 11.35 6.46 36.09
C ASP A 74 12.60 7.38 35.93
N GLN A 75 13.80 6.79 35.85
CA GLN A 75 15.07 7.47 35.56
C GLN A 75 15.48 7.41 34.06
N ASP A 76 14.70 6.78 33.19
CA ASP A 76 15.08 6.48 31.80
C ASP A 76 14.97 7.67 30.82
N VAL A 77 15.57 8.79 31.20
CA VAL A 77 16.11 9.81 30.28
C VAL A 77 17.44 9.32 29.64
N GLN A 78 17.93 8.13 29.99
CA GLN A 78 19.21 7.58 29.50
C GLN A 78 19.12 6.14 28.99
N ILE A 79 18.19 5.84 28.06
CA ILE A 79 18.30 4.58 27.31
C ILE A 79 19.40 4.73 26.25
N VAL A 80 20.61 4.31 26.66
CA VAL A 80 21.77 3.83 25.86
C VAL A 80 22.23 4.76 24.73
N THR A 81 23.05 5.75 25.07
CA THR A 81 23.94 6.48 24.14
C THR A 81 25.28 5.78 23.90
N SER A 82 25.48 4.54 24.35
CA SER A 82 26.76 3.85 24.20
C SER A 82 26.85 3.07 22.89
N HIS A 83 27.73 3.57 22.00
CA HIS A 83 28.32 2.93 20.81
C HIS A 83 27.54 3.00 19.48
N SER A 84 27.39 4.21 18.92
CA SER A 84 27.41 4.42 17.45
C SER A 84 27.43 5.91 17.04
N SER A 85 27.99 6.78 17.89
CA SER A 85 28.05 8.24 17.71
C SER A 85 28.98 8.73 16.59
N LEU A 86 29.53 7.85 15.75
CA LEU A 86 30.39 8.23 14.62
C LEU A 86 29.83 7.86 13.23
N LEU A 87 28.75 7.08 13.14
CA LEU A 87 28.15 6.72 11.85
C LEU A 87 26.94 7.60 11.47
N CYS A 88 26.23 8.16 12.45
CA CYS A 88 25.03 8.98 12.18
C CYS A 88 25.37 10.41 11.69
N THR A 89 26.50 10.97 12.10
CA THR A 89 26.97 12.30 11.63
C THR A 89 27.34 12.30 10.15
N PHE A 90 27.69 11.15 9.56
CA PHE A 90 27.94 11.03 8.12
C PHE A 90 26.64 10.99 7.29
N GLN A 91 25.55 10.40 7.81
CA GLN A 91 24.27 10.35 7.10
C GLN A 91 23.53 11.70 7.08
N GLN A 92 23.65 12.52 8.13
CA GLN A 92 23.08 13.86 8.17
C GLN A 92 23.84 14.87 7.30
N LEU A 93 25.16 14.74 7.14
CA LEU A 93 25.94 15.62 6.25
C LEU A 93 25.62 15.37 4.76
N ILE A 94 25.34 14.12 4.37
CA ILE A 94 24.94 13.80 2.99
C ILE A 94 23.55 14.36 2.70
N PHE A 95 22.61 14.27 3.64
CA PHE A 95 21.25 14.81 3.47
C PHE A 95 21.26 16.34 3.35
N TYR A 96 22.11 17.03 4.12
CA TYR A 96 22.25 18.49 4.04
C TYR A 96 22.97 18.96 2.76
N HIS A 97 23.97 18.21 2.26
CA HIS A 97 24.65 18.53 1.01
C HIS A 97 23.79 18.28 -0.24
N VAL A 98 22.91 17.26 -0.23
CA VAL A 98 22.00 16.97 -1.36
C VAL A 98 20.85 18.00 -1.44
N LEU A 99 20.35 18.49 -0.29
CA LEU A 99 19.34 19.57 -0.25
C LEU A 99 19.93 20.95 -0.62
N MET A 100 21.17 21.24 -0.23
CA MET A 100 21.82 22.52 -0.57
C MET A 100 22.40 22.55 -1.99
N GLY A 101 22.74 21.39 -2.57
CA GLY A 101 23.20 21.28 -3.96
C GLY A 101 22.09 21.45 -5.00
N THR A 102 20.85 21.05 -4.66
CA THR A 102 19.68 21.17 -5.56
C THR A 102 19.01 22.54 -5.50
N ALA A 103 19.21 23.31 -4.43
CA ALA A 103 18.72 24.70 -4.33
C ALA A 103 19.53 25.69 -5.18
N SER A 104 20.79 25.38 -5.52
CA SER A 104 21.66 26.28 -6.29
C SER A 104 21.40 26.24 -7.81
N SER A 105 20.89 25.12 -8.35
CA SER A 105 20.62 25.01 -9.80
C SER A 105 19.24 25.53 -10.23
N VAL A 106 18.29 25.68 -9.29
CA VAL A 106 16.92 26.16 -9.59
C VAL A 106 16.78 27.68 -9.45
N MET A 107 17.74 28.38 -8.82
CA MET A 107 17.71 29.85 -8.67
C MET A 107 18.33 30.65 -9.83
N SER A 108 18.88 30.02 -10.87
CA SER A 108 19.55 30.73 -11.99
C SER A 108 18.62 31.08 -13.16
N THR A 109 17.46 30.42 -13.31
CA THR A 109 16.59 30.57 -14.50
C THR A 109 15.32 31.39 -14.29
N ALA A 110 15.07 31.94 -13.10
CA ALA A 110 13.86 32.74 -12.81
C ALA A 110 14.08 34.27 -12.72
N ALA A 111 15.21 34.80 -13.22
CA ALA A 111 15.59 36.21 -13.06
C ALA A 111 15.33 37.12 -14.28
N LYS A 112 14.45 36.76 -15.23
CA LYS A 112 14.07 37.65 -16.34
C LYS A 112 12.60 37.51 -16.76
N ALA A 113 11.70 38.18 -16.04
CA ALA A 113 10.48 38.78 -16.60
C ALA A 113 9.91 39.81 -15.62
N PRO A 114 9.54 41.03 -16.06
CA PRO A 114 9.10 42.11 -15.16
C PRO A 114 7.63 41.98 -14.78
N CYS A 115 7.36 42.13 -13.48
CA CYS A 115 6.03 42.27 -12.90
C CYS A 115 5.25 43.47 -13.49
N ARG A 116 4.00 43.25 -13.85
CA ARG A 116 2.92 44.25 -13.73
C ARG A 116 1.58 43.54 -13.50
N ASN A 117 1.21 43.38 -12.24
CA ASN A 117 -0.10 43.76 -11.70
C ASN A 117 -0.16 43.39 -10.22
N GLU A 118 -0.15 44.43 -9.38
CA GLU A 118 -0.44 44.37 -7.96
C GLU A 118 -1.88 43.90 -7.76
N LYS A 119 -2.06 42.66 -7.31
CA LYS A 119 -3.24 42.14 -6.58
C LYS A 119 -3.07 40.65 -6.30
N CYS A 120 -2.05 40.26 -5.52
CA CYS A 120 -1.96 38.90 -4.97
C CYS A 120 -0.92 38.80 -3.85
N VAL A 121 -1.08 39.55 -2.76
CA VAL A 121 -0.34 39.27 -1.51
C VAL A 121 -1.22 39.56 -0.30
N PRO A 122 -2.09 38.61 0.10
CA PRO A 122 -2.18 38.34 1.54
C PRO A 122 -2.05 36.85 1.93
N HIS A 123 -2.01 35.89 1.00
CA HIS A 123 -2.07 34.47 1.38
C HIS A 123 -0.74 33.79 1.74
N LEU A 124 0.41 34.33 1.30
CA LEU A 124 1.71 33.71 1.60
C LEU A 124 2.26 34.07 3.00
N ARG A 125 1.74 35.13 3.63
CA ARG A 125 2.11 35.50 5.02
C ARG A 125 1.34 34.69 6.06
N ALA A 126 0.22 34.07 5.68
CA ALA A 126 -0.58 33.24 6.57
C ALA A 126 0.06 31.86 6.83
N TYR A 127 0.78 31.29 5.85
CA TYR A 127 1.33 29.93 5.96
C TYR A 127 2.66 29.83 6.73
N ILE A 128 3.40 30.95 6.85
CA ILE A 128 4.66 31.00 7.62
C ILE A 128 4.43 31.50 9.05
N LEU A 129 3.27 32.11 9.34
CA LEU A 129 2.90 32.57 10.69
C LEU A 129 1.97 31.60 11.44
N THR A 130 1.35 30.61 10.78
CA THR A 130 0.60 29.53 11.46
C THR A 130 1.50 28.48 12.09
N SER A 131 2.76 28.34 11.67
CA SER A 131 3.74 27.44 12.31
C SER A 131 4.34 27.99 13.62
N ARG A 132 3.94 29.20 14.06
CA ARG A 132 4.41 29.83 15.31
C ARG A 132 3.30 30.33 16.25
N LYS A 133 2.04 29.96 16.02
CA LYS A 133 0.93 30.25 16.94
C LYS A 133 -0.05 29.08 17.05
N CYS A 134 0.42 27.94 17.55
CA CYS A 134 -0.44 27.11 18.39
C CYS A 134 -0.32 27.69 19.82
N GLY A 135 -1.23 28.60 20.17
CA GLY A 135 -1.46 28.98 21.56
C GLY A 135 -2.01 27.79 22.36
N PRO A 136 -1.94 27.83 23.70
CA PRO A 136 -2.14 26.66 24.53
C PRO A 136 -3.62 26.26 24.46
N PHE A 137 -3.90 25.07 23.94
CA PHE A 137 -5.14 24.40 24.28
C PHE A 137 -5.11 24.15 25.80
N SER A 138 -5.88 24.93 26.54
CA SER A 138 -6.09 24.77 27.97
C SER A 138 -6.90 23.49 28.23
N CYS A 139 -6.25 22.33 28.13
CA CYS A 139 -6.67 21.17 28.90
C CYS A 139 -6.39 21.47 30.39
N PRO A 140 -7.22 21.01 31.33
CA PRO A 140 -6.97 21.24 32.75
C PRO A 140 -5.59 20.70 33.09
N VAL A 141 -4.74 21.58 33.63
CA VAL A 141 -3.39 21.28 34.11
C VAL A 141 -3.52 20.30 35.27
N LEU A 142 -3.56 19.01 34.93
CA LEU A 142 -3.17 17.95 35.84
C LEU A 142 -1.67 18.11 36.07
N ALA A 143 -1.26 18.18 37.34
CA ALA A 143 0.13 18.23 37.77
C ALA A 143 1.03 17.27 36.97
N PRO A 144 2.33 17.58 36.77
CA PRO A 144 3.22 16.75 35.95
C PRO A 144 3.37 15.37 36.61
N LYS A 145 2.56 14.42 36.16
CA LYS A 145 2.76 13.01 36.47
C LYS A 145 3.96 12.56 35.65
N ALA A 146 4.99 12.02 36.29
CA ALA A 146 6.05 11.31 35.60
C ALA A 146 5.39 10.22 34.74
N TYR A 147 5.45 10.35 33.41
CA TYR A 147 4.93 9.35 32.49
C TYR A 147 6.01 8.29 32.28
N SER A 148 5.77 7.08 32.78
CA SER A 148 6.67 5.93 32.57
C SER A 148 6.47 5.33 31.18
N TYR A 149 7.57 4.88 30.53
CA TYR A 149 7.55 4.15 29.25
C TYR A 149 6.62 2.92 29.28
N THR A 150 6.38 2.33 30.45
CA THR A 150 5.37 1.27 30.64
C THR A 150 3.97 1.74 30.23
N ILE A 151 3.55 2.95 30.61
CA ILE A 151 2.22 3.48 30.27
C ILE A 151 2.12 3.70 28.75
N PHE A 152 3.19 4.18 28.14
CA PHE A 152 3.25 4.42 26.70
C PHE A 152 3.22 3.12 25.89
N ALA A 153 3.94 2.09 26.33
CA ALA A 153 3.90 0.79 25.67
C ALA A 153 2.49 0.18 25.71
N LEU A 154 1.80 0.28 26.87
CA LEU A 154 0.42 -0.19 27.00
C LEU A 154 -0.55 0.62 26.13
N LYS A 155 -0.44 1.96 26.13
CA LYS A 155 -1.27 2.80 25.26
C LYS A 155 -1.03 2.48 23.78
N LEU A 156 0.23 2.36 23.37
CA LEU A 156 0.58 2.05 21.98
C LEU A 156 0.08 0.65 21.57
N SER A 157 0.12 -0.31 22.49
CA SER A 157 -0.41 -1.65 22.29
C SER A 157 -1.93 -1.63 22.07
N ASP A 158 -2.66 -0.88 22.88
CA ASP A 158 -4.10 -0.71 22.75
C ASP A 158 -4.45 0.04 21.43
N ASP A 159 -3.69 1.10 21.07
CA ASP A 159 -3.93 1.93 19.88
C ASP A 159 -3.60 1.25 18.54
N LEU A 160 -2.60 0.35 18.53
CA LEU A 160 -2.11 -0.34 17.33
C LEU A 160 -2.51 -1.82 17.26
N HIS A 161 -3.14 -2.35 18.31
CA HIS A 161 -3.37 -3.78 18.49
C HIS A 161 -2.08 -4.61 18.29
N LEU A 162 -0.98 -4.14 18.86
CA LEU A 162 0.36 -4.72 18.76
C LEU A 162 0.81 -5.22 20.12
N ASN A 163 1.53 -6.35 20.18
CA ASN A 163 2.08 -6.83 21.45
C ASN A 163 3.00 -5.80 22.12
N GLU A 164 3.00 -5.84 23.44
CA GLU A 164 3.64 -4.84 24.28
C GLU A 164 5.18 -4.84 24.13
N VAL A 165 5.79 -5.98 23.80
CA VAL A 165 7.24 -6.10 23.56
C VAL A 165 7.65 -5.35 22.30
N ASP A 166 6.90 -5.50 21.21
CA ASP A 166 7.11 -4.74 19.97
C ASP A 166 6.83 -3.24 20.18
N CYS A 167 5.85 -2.87 21.00
CA CYS A 167 5.63 -1.47 21.38
C CYS A 167 6.84 -0.87 22.12
N VAL A 168 7.48 -1.62 23.02
CA VAL A 168 8.71 -1.19 23.68
C VAL A 168 9.85 -1.05 22.68
N ARG A 169 10.01 -1.99 21.73
CA ARG A 169 10.99 -1.86 20.64
C ARG A 169 10.80 -0.56 19.87
N LEU A 170 9.57 -0.23 19.48
CA LEU A 170 9.25 1.00 18.75
C LEU A 170 9.57 2.26 19.58
N LEU A 171 9.29 2.26 20.88
CA LEU A 171 9.62 3.37 21.78
C LEU A 171 11.13 3.56 21.91
N VAL A 172 11.90 2.47 22.04
CA VAL A 172 13.37 2.51 22.08
C VAL A 172 13.92 3.02 20.76
N SER A 173 13.43 2.54 19.62
CA SER A 173 13.84 3.03 18.29
C SER A 173 13.49 4.50 18.07
N ALA A 174 12.29 4.94 18.48
CA ALA A 174 11.90 6.35 18.43
C ALA A 174 12.82 7.22 19.28
N ASN A 175 13.16 6.77 20.49
CA ASN A 175 14.08 7.49 21.36
C ASN A 175 15.52 7.51 20.80
N GLN A 176 15.99 6.44 20.14
CA GLN A 176 17.32 6.42 19.51
C GLN A 176 17.40 7.34 18.29
N GLU A 177 16.39 7.34 17.42
CA GLU A 177 16.39 8.18 16.22
C GLU A 177 16.20 9.68 16.57
N TRP A 178 15.48 10.00 17.65
CA TRP A 178 15.03 11.38 17.95
C TRP A 178 15.47 11.94 19.31
N GLY A 179 16.13 11.13 20.15
CA GLY A 179 16.56 11.49 21.51
C GLY A 179 17.67 12.56 21.57
N LEU A 180 18.34 12.84 20.45
CA LEU A 180 19.34 13.90 20.34
C LEU A 180 18.74 15.32 20.47
N MET A 181 17.42 15.47 20.45
CA MET A 181 16.72 16.77 20.46
C MET A 181 16.02 17.11 21.79
N GLY A 182 16.19 16.30 22.86
CA GLY A 182 15.59 16.60 24.17
C GLY A 182 14.06 16.66 24.16
N ARG A 183 13.42 15.77 23.40
CA ARG A 183 11.97 15.75 23.14
C ARG A 183 11.16 15.34 24.35
N GLU A 184 9.93 15.84 24.44
CA GLU A 184 9.02 15.46 25.53
C GLU A 184 8.58 13.98 25.39
N PRO A 185 8.36 13.26 26.50
CA PRO A 185 7.98 11.84 26.45
C PRO A 185 6.76 11.53 25.57
N LEU A 186 5.78 12.45 25.51
CA LEU A 186 4.60 12.31 24.65
C LEU A 186 4.94 12.39 23.14
N GLU A 187 5.97 13.15 22.77
CA GLU A 187 6.45 13.21 21.39
C GLU A 187 7.09 11.88 20.98
N ILE A 188 7.81 11.21 21.90
CA ILE A 188 8.41 9.89 21.66
C ILE A 188 7.32 8.84 21.40
N LEU A 189 6.22 8.84 22.18
CA LEU A 189 5.07 7.96 21.93
C LEU A 189 4.49 8.19 20.52
N ARG A 190 4.30 9.45 20.11
CA ARG A 190 3.76 9.80 18.79
C ARG A 190 4.69 9.37 17.66
N LEU A 191 6.00 9.54 17.84
CA LEU A 191 7.01 9.11 16.87
C LEU A 191 7.09 7.58 16.77
N ALA A 192 6.93 6.86 17.88
CA ALA A 192 6.87 5.39 17.86
C ALA A 192 5.70 4.87 17.01
N ALA A 193 4.53 5.51 17.10
CA ALA A 193 3.41 5.21 16.21
C ALA A 193 3.73 5.55 14.74
N GLY A 194 4.42 6.67 14.48
CA GLY A 194 4.87 7.04 13.13
C GLY A 194 5.89 6.06 12.53
N LEU A 195 6.79 5.52 13.36
CA LEU A 195 7.76 4.50 12.97
C LEU A 195 7.07 3.19 12.58
N TRP A 196 6.05 2.77 13.31
CA TRP A 196 5.25 1.59 12.98
C TRP A 196 4.71 1.61 11.55
N TYR A 197 4.02 2.69 11.17
CA TYR A 197 3.50 2.85 9.80
C TYR A 197 4.61 2.96 8.76
N THR A 198 5.76 3.52 9.14
CA THR A 198 6.93 3.65 8.25
C THR A 198 7.54 2.28 7.96
N GLU A 199 7.87 1.50 8.99
CA GLU A 199 8.45 0.17 8.83
C GLU A 199 7.55 -0.77 8.03
N ARG A 200 6.22 -0.72 8.28
CA ARG A 200 5.23 -1.46 7.49
C ARG A 200 5.28 -1.06 6.03
N ARG A 201 5.21 0.24 5.74
CA ARG A 201 5.25 0.76 4.38
C ARG A 201 6.54 0.42 3.66
N ASP A 202 7.67 0.47 4.35
CA ASP A 202 8.97 0.11 3.77
C ASP A 202 8.98 -1.36 3.31
N LEU A 203 8.41 -2.26 4.11
CA LEU A 203 8.30 -3.67 3.75
C LEU A 203 7.39 -3.89 2.52
N ILE A 204 6.21 -3.25 2.49
CA ILE A 204 5.29 -3.35 1.36
C ILE A 204 5.91 -2.75 0.09
N THR A 205 6.58 -1.60 0.22
CA THR A 205 7.25 -0.90 -0.90
C THR A 205 8.42 -1.72 -1.44
N SER A 206 9.19 -2.39 -0.56
CA SER A 206 10.24 -3.31 -0.98
C SER A 206 9.67 -4.42 -1.87
N LEU A 207 8.56 -5.04 -1.46
CA LEU A 207 7.87 -6.05 -2.26
C LEU A 207 7.36 -5.49 -3.59
N HIS A 208 6.78 -4.28 -3.56
CA HIS A 208 6.31 -3.59 -4.76
C HIS A 208 7.45 -3.38 -5.77
N PHE A 209 8.61 -2.90 -5.34
CA PHE A 209 9.76 -2.69 -6.22
C PHE A 209 10.33 -3.99 -6.78
N LEU A 210 10.37 -5.07 -6.01
CA LEU A 210 10.78 -6.38 -6.52
C LEU A 210 9.83 -6.88 -7.62
N LEU A 211 8.52 -6.81 -7.39
CA LEU A 211 7.51 -7.18 -8.37
C LEU A 211 7.56 -6.30 -9.61
N ARG A 212 7.75 -4.99 -9.42
CA ARG A 212 7.87 -4.01 -10.51
C ARG A 212 9.09 -4.34 -11.38
N ALA A 213 10.24 -4.63 -10.77
CA ALA A 213 11.46 -4.91 -11.50
C ALA A 213 11.33 -6.12 -12.42
N VAL A 214 10.63 -7.17 -11.98
CA VAL A 214 10.40 -8.36 -12.82
C VAL A 214 9.43 -8.11 -13.97
N VAL A 215 8.42 -7.26 -13.77
CA VAL A 215 7.33 -7.07 -14.75
C VAL A 215 7.59 -5.92 -15.72
N LEU A 216 8.27 -4.86 -15.28
CA LEU A 216 8.30 -3.58 -15.98
C LEU A 216 9.70 -3.07 -16.34
N ASP A 217 10.73 -3.47 -15.61
CA ASP A 217 12.05 -2.84 -15.74
C ASP A 217 12.91 -3.58 -16.79
N GLN A 218 12.96 -3.03 -18.01
CA GLN A 218 13.71 -3.58 -19.15
C GLN A 218 15.24 -3.41 -19.07
N GLY A 219 15.76 -2.79 -18.01
CA GLY A 219 17.19 -2.42 -17.86
C GLY A 219 17.98 -3.23 -16.85
N LEU A 220 17.34 -4.18 -16.14
CA LEU A 220 18.02 -5.01 -15.14
C LEU A 220 18.81 -6.13 -15.82
N GLN A 221 19.94 -6.53 -15.24
CA GLN A 221 20.73 -7.64 -15.79
C GLN A 221 19.97 -8.97 -15.64
N ASP A 222 20.01 -9.78 -16.70
CA ASP A 222 19.24 -11.03 -16.82
C ASP A 222 19.50 -12.02 -15.66
N ASP A 223 20.73 -12.10 -15.15
CA ASP A 223 21.10 -12.99 -14.05
C ASP A 223 20.38 -12.62 -12.74
N ILE A 224 20.38 -11.33 -12.40
CA ILE A 224 19.67 -10.81 -11.22
C ILE A 224 18.17 -10.96 -11.39
N LEU A 225 17.67 -10.65 -12.59
CA LEU A 225 16.24 -10.71 -12.91
C LEU A 225 15.70 -12.13 -12.68
N VAL A 226 16.43 -13.16 -13.14
CA VAL A 226 16.06 -14.57 -12.94
C VAL A 226 16.05 -14.94 -11.46
N ASP A 227 17.05 -14.50 -10.68
CA ASP A 227 17.10 -14.77 -9.24
C ASP A 227 15.93 -14.12 -8.48
N ILE A 228 15.60 -12.86 -8.81
CA ILE A 228 14.45 -12.15 -8.21
C ILE A 228 13.14 -12.79 -8.65
N GLN A 229 12.99 -13.11 -9.93
CA GLN A 229 11.80 -13.77 -10.45
C GLN A 229 11.56 -15.08 -9.72
N LYS A 230 12.58 -15.95 -9.62
CA LYS A 230 12.48 -17.22 -8.88
C LYS A 230 12.09 -17.01 -7.42
N TYR A 231 12.69 -16.01 -6.76
CA TYR A 231 12.33 -15.66 -5.39
C TYR A 231 10.85 -15.24 -5.25
N LEU A 232 10.33 -14.44 -6.18
CA LEU A 232 8.94 -14.02 -6.18
C LEU A 232 7.98 -15.17 -6.51
N GLU A 233 8.34 -16.05 -7.46
CA GLU A 233 7.56 -17.26 -7.78
C GLU A 233 7.42 -18.17 -6.55
N ASP A 234 8.52 -18.38 -5.81
CA ASP A 234 8.53 -19.09 -4.53
C ASP A 234 7.61 -18.43 -3.49
N LEU A 235 7.68 -17.10 -3.34
CA LEU A 235 6.83 -16.36 -2.40
C LEU A 235 5.35 -16.49 -2.76
N ILE A 236 5.00 -16.30 -4.03
CA ILE A 236 3.64 -16.44 -4.55
C ILE A 236 3.12 -17.86 -4.31
N SER A 237 3.94 -18.87 -4.60
CA SER A 237 3.61 -20.29 -4.39
C SER A 237 3.41 -20.62 -2.91
N SER A 238 4.08 -19.90 -2.00
CA SER A 238 3.88 -20.05 -0.55
C SER A 238 2.62 -19.36 0.00
N GLY A 239 1.80 -18.72 -0.84
CA GLY A 239 0.53 -18.13 -0.44
C GLY A 239 0.53 -16.60 -0.30
N LEU A 240 1.53 -15.89 -0.85
CA LEU A 240 1.61 -14.43 -0.78
C LEU A 240 0.33 -13.75 -1.30
N ARG A 241 -0.30 -14.25 -2.38
CA ARG A 241 -1.55 -13.66 -2.91
C ARG A 241 -2.70 -13.70 -1.92
N ALA A 242 -2.91 -14.84 -1.28
CA ALA A 242 -3.92 -14.97 -0.24
C ALA A 242 -3.65 -13.99 0.90
N ARG A 243 -2.37 -13.80 1.26
CA ARG A 243 -1.98 -12.80 2.27
C ARG A 243 -2.24 -11.36 1.82
N LEU A 244 -1.89 -10.99 0.59
CA LEU A 244 -2.18 -9.65 0.02
C LEU A 244 -3.69 -9.36 0.05
N LEU A 245 -4.51 -10.33 -0.38
CA LEU A 245 -5.97 -10.23 -0.37
C LEU A 245 -6.53 -10.06 1.05
N SER A 246 -6.02 -10.85 2.00
CA SER A 246 -6.40 -10.73 3.41
C SER A 246 -6.06 -9.34 3.97
N LEU A 247 -4.87 -8.83 3.68
CA LEU A 247 -4.41 -7.52 4.13
C LEU A 247 -5.23 -6.37 3.56
N ILE A 248 -5.64 -6.43 2.29
CA ILE A 248 -6.50 -5.40 1.70
C ILE A 248 -7.82 -5.25 2.51
N LYS A 249 -8.35 -6.34 3.09
CA LYS A 249 -9.52 -6.31 3.98
C LYS A 249 -9.17 -5.96 5.42
N GLU A 250 -8.15 -6.61 6.00
CA GLU A 250 -7.73 -6.45 7.40
C GLU A 250 -7.36 -5.01 7.70
N LEU A 251 -6.56 -4.38 6.84
CA LEU A 251 -6.11 -3.01 7.04
C LEU A 251 -7.27 -2.02 7.04
N ASN A 252 -8.33 -2.28 6.27
CA ASN A 252 -9.51 -1.41 6.29
C ASN A 252 -10.21 -1.38 7.66
N ARG A 253 -9.94 -2.37 8.53
CA ARG A 253 -10.47 -2.41 9.89
C ARG A 253 -9.62 -1.64 10.88
N GLU A 254 -8.45 -1.09 10.54
CA GLU A 254 -7.64 -0.31 11.50
C GLU A 254 -8.24 1.06 11.84
N GLU A 255 -9.38 1.39 11.26
CA GLU A 255 -10.17 2.59 11.51
C GLU A 255 -10.87 2.60 12.89
N PRO A 256 -11.32 3.78 13.38
CA PRO A 256 -12.07 3.88 14.64
C PRO A 256 -13.33 2.99 14.71
N SER A 257 -13.90 2.62 13.56
CA SER A 257 -15.04 1.71 13.45
C SER A 257 -14.66 0.22 13.45
N GLY A 258 -13.37 -0.12 13.43
CA GLY A 258 -12.86 -1.50 13.40
C GLY A 258 -12.00 -1.87 14.61
N LEU A 259 -10.84 -2.50 14.38
CA LEU A 259 -9.90 -3.03 15.38
C LEU A 259 -9.30 -1.96 16.29
N GLY A 260 -9.23 -0.69 15.86
CA GLY A 260 -8.78 0.42 16.71
C GLY A 260 -9.78 0.75 17.84
N GLY A 261 -11.04 0.33 17.69
CA GLY A 261 -12.13 0.70 18.59
C GLY A 261 -12.50 2.18 18.50
N PRO A 262 -13.64 2.58 19.10
CA PRO A 262 -14.20 3.93 18.95
C PRO A 262 -13.33 5.04 19.57
N TYR A 263 -12.29 4.67 20.32
CA TYR A 263 -11.38 5.58 21.00
C TYR A 263 -10.05 5.79 20.27
N CYS A 264 -9.84 5.11 19.14
CA CYS A 264 -8.59 5.25 18.40
C CYS A 264 -8.43 6.68 17.86
N GLU A 265 -7.20 7.20 17.89
CA GLU A 265 -6.92 8.54 17.39
C GLU A 265 -7.14 8.59 15.86
N ARG A 266 -7.97 9.53 15.39
CA ARG A 266 -8.26 9.73 13.96
C ARG A 266 -7.01 10.19 13.17
N TYR A 267 -6.12 10.91 13.86
CA TYR A 267 -4.89 11.44 13.28
C TYR A 267 -3.70 10.79 13.97
N VAL A 268 -2.68 10.47 13.18
CA VAL A 268 -1.41 9.94 13.66
C VAL A 268 -0.28 10.87 13.23
N VAL A 269 0.83 10.84 13.96
CA VAL A 269 2.04 11.58 13.58
C VAL A 269 2.91 10.65 12.75
N ASP A 270 3.33 11.08 11.56
CA ASP A 270 4.27 10.32 10.75
C ASP A 270 5.68 10.34 11.35
N SER A 271 6.58 9.51 10.85
CA SER A 271 7.98 9.46 11.31
C SER A 271 8.74 10.78 11.14
N ARG A 272 8.20 11.75 10.39
CA ARG A 272 8.77 13.09 10.20
C ARG A 272 8.16 14.14 11.14
N GLY A 273 7.24 13.74 12.03
CA GLY A 273 6.56 14.64 12.96
C GLY A 273 5.33 15.36 12.38
N SER A 274 4.87 14.98 11.18
CA SER A 274 3.71 15.59 10.53
C SER A 274 2.41 14.88 10.93
N LEU A 275 1.38 15.63 11.28
CA LEU A 275 0.06 15.09 11.58
C LEU A 275 -0.67 14.68 10.29
N VAL A 276 -1.10 13.43 10.21
CA VAL A 276 -1.77 12.85 9.03
C VAL A 276 -3.02 12.06 9.45
N GLU A 277 -4.01 11.98 8.57
CA GLU A 277 -5.21 11.18 8.83
C GLU A 277 -4.88 9.68 8.74
N ARG A 278 -5.27 8.92 9.76
CA ARG A 278 -5.00 7.48 9.85
C ARG A 278 -5.55 6.72 8.65
N GLN A 279 -6.78 7.03 8.23
CA GLN A 279 -7.39 6.46 7.03
C GLN A 279 -6.58 6.71 5.77
N ALA A 280 -5.99 7.90 5.59
CA ALA A 280 -5.18 8.18 4.42
C ALA A 280 -3.89 7.34 4.42
N VAL A 281 -3.28 7.14 5.59
CA VAL A 281 -2.10 6.28 5.79
C VAL A 281 -2.42 4.82 5.43
N VAL A 282 -3.48 4.28 6.01
CA VAL A 282 -3.93 2.89 5.82
C VAL A 282 -4.38 2.65 4.37
N SER A 283 -5.16 3.57 3.80
CA SER A 283 -5.63 3.45 2.41
C SER A 283 -4.48 3.50 1.41
N ARG A 284 -3.42 4.26 1.71
CA ARG A 284 -2.20 4.25 0.89
C ARG A 284 -1.48 2.90 0.95
N GLU A 285 -1.41 2.27 2.12
CA GLU A 285 -0.83 0.91 2.26
C GLU A 285 -1.68 -0.13 1.50
N ARG A 286 -3.01 -0.07 1.62
CA ARG A 286 -3.94 -0.90 0.82
C ARG A 286 -3.73 -0.71 -0.68
N LEU A 287 -3.51 0.52 -1.14
CA LEU A 287 -3.24 0.80 -2.55
C LEU A 287 -1.95 0.13 -3.04
N ILE A 288 -0.85 0.23 -2.27
CA ILE A 288 0.42 -0.41 -2.67
C ILE A 288 0.25 -1.94 -2.68
N LEU A 289 -0.48 -2.52 -1.71
CA LEU A 289 -0.85 -3.94 -1.73
C LEU A 289 -1.66 -4.31 -2.97
N GLY A 290 -2.60 -3.46 -3.38
CA GLY A 290 -3.34 -3.57 -4.64
C GLY A 290 -2.40 -3.63 -5.84
N HIS A 291 -1.42 -2.72 -5.92
CA HIS A 291 -0.41 -2.75 -6.98
C HIS A 291 0.42 -4.05 -6.97
N CYS A 292 0.84 -4.51 -5.79
CA CYS A 292 1.54 -5.79 -5.63
C CYS A 292 0.68 -6.96 -6.13
N LEU A 293 -0.62 -6.95 -5.84
CA LEU A 293 -1.54 -7.98 -6.33
C LEU A 293 -1.59 -7.99 -7.86
N VAL A 294 -1.77 -6.82 -8.51
CA VAL A 294 -1.77 -6.73 -9.98
C VAL A 294 -0.47 -7.28 -10.56
N LEU A 295 0.68 -6.81 -10.07
CA LEU A 295 1.98 -7.25 -10.59
C LEU A 295 2.20 -8.75 -10.34
N SER A 296 1.73 -9.29 -9.22
CA SER A 296 1.82 -10.73 -8.95
C SER A 296 1.10 -11.58 -10.01
N THR A 297 0.00 -11.09 -10.61
CA THR A 297 -0.74 -11.80 -11.68
C THR A 297 0.06 -11.91 -12.98
N LEU A 298 1.04 -11.03 -13.18
CA LEU A 298 1.92 -11.02 -14.34
C LEU A 298 3.16 -11.91 -14.13
N VAL A 299 3.59 -12.12 -12.88
CA VAL A 299 4.71 -13.02 -12.55
C VAL A 299 4.29 -14.49 -12.62
N VAL A 300 3.17 -14.84 -11.98
CA VAL A 300 2.63 -16.22 -11.95
C VAL A 300 1.18 -16.19 -12.45
N ARG A 301 0.70 -17.24 -13.13
CA ARG A 301 -0.72 -17.34 -13.49
C ARG A 301 -1.61 -17.34 -12.24
N THR A 302 -2.76 -16.69 -12.32
CA THR A 302 -3.75 -16.62 -11.23
C THR A 302 -4.56 -17.91 -11.19
N SER A 303 -4.79 -18.47 -9.99
CA SER A 303 -5.58 -19.70 -9.86
C SER A 303 -7.10 -19.42 -9.88
N PRO A 304 -7.95 -20.40 -10.21
CA PRO A 304 -9.41 -20.26 -10.13
C PRO A 304 -9.91 -19.76 -8.77
N LYS A 305 -9.25 -20.19 -7.69
CA LYS A 305 -9.55 -19.73 -6.32
C LYS A 305 -9.21 -18.25 -6.15
N ASP A 306 -7.99 -17.86 -6.53
CA ASP A 306 -7.56 -16.46 -6.45
C ASP A 306 -8.50 -15.53 -7.23
N ILE A 307 -8.97 -15.94 -8.42
CA ILE A 307 -9.92 -15.14 -9.22
C ILE A 307 -11.23 -14.89 -8.47
N LYS A 308 -11.82 -15.93 -7.88
CA LYS A 308 -13.05 -15.79 -7.09
C LYS A 308 -12.84 -14.94 -5.86
N ASP A 309 -11.71 -15.11 -5.18
CA ASP A 309 -11.35 -14.32 -4.01
C ASP A 309 -11.19 -12.84 -4.39
N ILE A 310 -10.42 -12.52 -5.44
CA ILE A 310 -10.25 -11.15 -5.97
C ILE A 310 -11.62 -10.55 -6.35
N PHE A 311 -12.47 -11.31 -7.03
CA PHE A 311 -13.81 -10.87 -7.41
C PHE A 311 -14.69 -10.56 -6.20
N SER A 312 -14.63 -11.37 -5.14
CA SER A 312 -15.31 -11.08 -3.88
C SER A 312 -14.81 -9.77 -3.26
N ILE A 313 -13.49 -9.56 -3.19
CA ILE A 313 -12.91 -8.32 -2.62
C ILE A 313 -13.28 -7.10 -3.47
N LEU A 314 -13.34 -7.24 -4.81
CA LEU A 314 -13.76 -6.18 -5.70
C LEU A 314 -15.18 -5.71 -5.37
N LYS A 315 -16.11 -6.65 -5.15
CA LYS A 315 -17.49 -6.31 -4.77
C LYS A 315 -17.53 -5.59 -3.42
N ASP A 316 -16.81 -6.09 -2.43
CA ASP A 316 -16.70 -5.45 -1.11
C ASP A 316 -16.14 -4.02 -1.23
N SER A 317 -15.07 -3.82 -2.01
CA SER A 317 -14.43 -2.52 -2.21
C SER A 317 -15.31 -1.55 -3.01
N ALA A 318 -16.09 -2.05 -3.97
CA ALA A 318 -17.05 -1.25 -4.71
C ALA A 318 -18.20 -0.74 -3.81
N CYS A 319 -18.63 -1.55 -2.83
CA CYS A 319 -19.57 -1.09 -1.79
C CYS A 319 -18.96 0.07 -0.98
N GLU A 320 -17.69 -0.04 -0.56
CA GLU A 320 -16.98 1.02 0.19
C GLU A 320 -16.93 2.34 -0.61
N VAL A 321 -16.72 2.27 -1.93
CA VAL A 321 -16.78 3.44 -2.83
C VAL A 321 -18.18 4.06 -2.86
N GLY A 322 -19.23 3.23 -2.86
CA GLY A 322 -20.61 3.71 -2.80
C GLY A 322 -20.93 4.44 -1.50
N GLU A 323 -20.60 3.84 -0.36
CA GLU A 323 -20.79 4.42 0.96
C GLU A 323 -20.02 5.74 1.12
N SER A 324 -18.73 5.75 0.77
CA SER A 324 -17.89 6.94 0.87
C SER A 324 -18.42 8.11 0.02
N ASN A 325 -18.92 7.85 -1.18
CA ASN A 325 -19.55 8.88 -2.03
C ASN A 325 -20.79 9.52 -1.35
N THR A 326 -21.59 8.74 -0.61
CA THR A 326 -22.72 9.30 0.15
C THR A 326 -22.24 10.17 1.32
N THR A 327 -21.19 9.75 2.03
CA THR A 327 -20.62 10.53 3.14
C THR A 327 -20.01 11.86 2.69
N VAL A 328 -19.35 11.88 1.52
CA VAL A 328 -18.84 13.12 0.89
C VAL A 328 -19.99 14.11 0.68
N LYS A 329 -21.09 13.66 0.07
CA LYS A 329 -22.27 14.51 -0.20
C LYS A 329 -22.99 15.00 1.05
N HIS A 330 -23.02 14.19 2.12
CA HIS A 330 -23.67 14.58 3.37
C HIS A 330 -22.80 15.54 4.20
N GLN A 331 -21.48 15.42 4.13
CA GLN A 331 -20.55 16.21 4.94
C GLN A 331 -20.18 17.57 4.34
N GLU A 332 -20.44 17.79 3.05
CA GLU A 332 -20.52 19.12 2.39
C GLU A 332 -21.44 20.11 3.12
N ARG A 333 -22.32 19.64 4.03
CA ARG A 333 -23.30 20.47 4.75
C ARG A 333 -22.97 20.84 6.19
N GLY A 334 -21.84 20.46 6.82
CA GLY A 334 -21.72 20.84 8.24
C GLY A 334 -20.45 20.67 9.07
N TYR A 335 -19.33 20.05 8.65
CA TYR A 335 -18.18 19.91 9.57
C TYR A 335 -16.81 20.06 8.90
N PHE A 336 -15.89 20.71 9.64
CA PHE A 336 -14.49 21.03 9.35
C PHE A 336 -13.59 19.80 9.12
N CYS A 337 -13.81 19.06 8.03
CA CYS A 337 -12.72 18.35 7.35
C CYS A 337 -12.34 19.19 6.14
N SER A 338 -11.04 19.44 5.93
CA SER A 338 -10.58 20.11 4.71
C SER A 338 -11.06 19.29 3.51
N GLU A 339 -11.87 19.87 2.62
CA GLU A 339 -12.48 19.21 1.45
C GLU A 339 -11.46 18.36 0.65
N ASN A 340 -10.21 18.81 0.64
CA ASN A 340 -9.10 18.13 -0.02
C ASN A 340 -8.77 16.75 0.56
N VAL A 341 -8.90 16.53 1.87
CA VAL A 341 -8.50 15.26 2.51
C VAL A 341 -9.53 14.17 2.26
N LEU A 342 -10.82 14.51 2.31
CA LEU A 342 -11.89 13.57 2.03
C LEU A 342 -11.87 13.14 0.56
N LEU A 343 -11.58 14.07 -0.35
CA LEU A 343 -11.41 13.77 -1.77
C LEU A 343 -10.19 12.86 -2.05
N ILE A 344 -9.09 13.05 -1.33
CA ILE A 344 -7.92 12.15 -1.41
C ILE A 344 -8.29 10.73 -0.95
N ILE A 345 -8.97 10.58 0.18
CA ILE A 345 -9.39 9.26 0.70
C ILE A 345 -10.34 8.57 -0.29
N PHE A 346 -11.34 9.29 -0.80
CA PHE A 346 -12.24 8.77 -1.83
C PHE A 346 -11.47 8.31 -3.09
N THR A 347 -10.50 9.11 -3.53
CA THR A 347 -9.64 8.76 -4.67
C THR A 347 -8.84 7.49 -4.39
N LEU A 348 -8.31 7.31 -3.17
CA LEU A 348 -7.58 6.10 -2.79
C LEU A 348 -8.48 4.86 -2.80
N PHE A 349 -9.70 4.92 -2.26
CA PHE A 349 -10.65 3.80 -2.34
C PHE A 349 -10.99 3.41 -3.77
N LEU A 350 -11.16 4.42 -4.64
CA LEU A 350 -11.40 4.19 -6.05
C LEU A 350 -10.19 3.53 -6.73
N GLN A 351 -8.97 3.97 -6.44
CA GLN A 351 -7.73 3.34 -6.95
C GLN A 351 -7.53 1.90 -6.46
N ILE A 352 -7.87 1.60 -5.20
CA ILE A 352 -7.85 0.22 -4.67
C ILE A 352 -8.82 -0.66 -5.45
N THR A 353 -10.04 -0.16 -5.68
CA THR A 353 -11.07 -0.87 -6.46
C THR A 353 -10.60 -1.11 -7.89
N PHE A 354 -9.94 -0.12 -8.50
CA PHE A 354 -9.34 -0.27 -9.82
C PHE A 354 -8.24 -1.33 -9.84
N CYS A 355 -7.37 -1.40 -8.83
CA CYS A 355 -6.34 -2.44 -8.76
C CYS A 355 -6.97 -3.85 -8.82
N LEU A 356 -8.07 -4.08 -8.10
CA LEU A 356 -8.78 -5.36 -8.11
C LEU A 356 -9.44 -5.65 -9.46
N LEU A 357 -10.07 -4.63 -10.07
CA LEU A 357 -10.64 -4.72 -11.41
C LEU A 357 -9.57 -5.11 -12.44
N PHE A 358 -8.45 -4.38 -12.46
CA PHE A 358 -7.36 -4.62 -13.41
C PHE A 358 -6.62 -5.93 -13.15
N ALA A 359 -6.48 -6.38 -11.89
CA ALA A 359 -5.94 -7.71 -11.60
C ALA A 359 -6.76 -8.82 -12.28
N LEU A 360 -8.09 -8.71 -12.26
CA LEU A 360 -8.98 -9.66 -12.95
C LEU A 360 -8.88 -9.53 -14.47
N VAL A 361 -8.95 -8.31 -15.00
CA VAL A 361 -8.82 -8.05 -16.45
C VAL A 361 -7.51 -8.63 -16.99
N ILE A 362 -6.39 -8.33 -16.32
CA ILE A 362 -5.07 -8.81 -16.70
C ILE A 362 -4.99 -10.33 -16.61
N ALA A 363 -5.53 -10.94 -15.54
CA ALA A 363 -5.54 -12.39 -15.41
C ALA A 363 -6.31 -13.07 -16.56
N PHE A 364 -7.48 -12.53 -16.94
CA PHE A 364 -8.29 -13.05 -18.04
C PHE A 364 -7.63 -12.87 -19.41
N VAL A 365 -7.17 -11.67 -19.73
CA VAL A 365 -6.55 -11.37 -21.03
C VAL A 365 -5.26 -12.16 -21.18
N SER A 366 -4.41 -12.17 -20.15
CA SER A 366 -3.13 -12.88 -20.20
C SER A 366 -3.33 -14.39 -20.32
N ASP A 367 -4.32 -14.98 -19.63
CA ASP A 367 -4.62 -16.42 -19.73
C ASP A 367 -5.19 -16.78 -21.11
N GLY A 368 -6.12 -15.96 -21.63
CA GLY A 368 -6.76 -16.18 -22.94
C GLY A 368 -5.78 -16.05 -24.11
N LEU A 369 -4.88 -15.08 -24.06
CA LEU A 369 -3.83 -14.91 -25.08
C LEU A 369 -2.71 -15.95 -24.98
N SER A 370 -2.60 -16.66 -23.86
CA SER A 370 -1.47 -17.55 -23.56
C SER A 370 -0.10 -16.89 -23.81
N THR A 371 0.03 -15.58 -23.56
CA THR A 371 1.21 -14.75 -23.92
C THR A 371 2.54 -15.17 -23.30
N VAL A 372 2.54 -16.17 -22.40
CA VAL A 372 3.73 -16.70 -21.76
C VAL A 372 4.05 -18.05 -22.43
N PRO A 373 5.10 -18.14 -23.28
CA PRO A 373 5.63 -19.42 -23.72
C PRO A 373 6.00 -20.24 -22.48
N ASP A 374 5.71 -21.54 -22.49
CA ASP A 374 5.95 -22.52 -21.41
C ASP A 374 5.00 -22.50 -20.19
N LYS A 375 4.10 -21.51 -20.02
CA LYS A 375 3.06 -21.57 -18.97
C LYS A 375 1.68 -21.82 -19.57
N ALA A 376 1.20 -23.06 -19.46
CA ALA A 376 -0.13 -23.47 -19.91
C ALA A 376 -1.23 -22.58 -19.31
N SER A 377 -2.29 -22.38 -20.06
CA SER A 377 -3.45 -21.65 -19.60
C SER A 377 -4.16 -22.42 -18.47
N VAL A 378 -4.47 -21.72 -17.38
CA VAL A 378 -5.00 -22.28 -16.14
C VAL A 378 -6.52 -22.09 -16.07
N LEU A 379 -7.02 -20.96 -16.55
CA LEU A 379 -8.45 -20.63 -16.46
C LEU A 379 -9.22 -21.19 -17.65
N SER A 380 -8.71 -20.95 -18.86
CA SER A 380 -9.35 -21.40 -20.10
C SER A 380 -9.48 -22.92 -20.22
N SER A 381 -8.54 -23.67 -19.68
CA SER A 381 -8.56 -25.14 -19.68
C SER A 381 -9.53 -25.75 -18.65
N ASN A 382 -10.04 -24.96 -17.71
CA ASN A 382 -10.86 -25.46 -16.59
C ASN A 382 -12.37 -25.24 -16.84
N ILE A 383 -13.03 -26.24 -17.42
CA ILE A 383 -14.47 -26.21 -17.75
C ILE A 383 -15.35 -25.92 -16.51
N SER A 384 -15.06 -26.59 -15.38
CA SER A 384 -15.82 -26.41 -14.14
C SER A 384 -15.76 -24.97 -13.63
N PHE A 385 -14.56 -24.39 -13.63
CA PHE A 385 -14.37 -22.98 -13.29
C PHE A 385 -15.14 -22.05 -14.23
N ARG A 386 -15.11 -22.29 -15.55
CA ARG A 386 -15.83 -21.43 -16.51
C ARG A 386 -17.33 -21.42 -16.24
N HIS A 387 -17.94 -22.59 -15.99
CA HIS A 387 -19.36 -22.67 -15.61
C HIS A 387 -19.65 -21.93 -14.30
N GLU A 388 -18.91 -22.23 -13.24
CA GLU A 388 -19.15 -21.63 -11.92
C GLU A 388 -18.90 -20.12 -11.89
N PHE A 389 -17.85 -19.66 -12.57
CA PHE A 389 -17.52 -18.24 -12.64
C PHE A 389 -18.50 -17.47 -13.53
N HIS A 390 -19.01 -18.09 -14.59
CA HIS A 390 -20.09 -17.51 -15.38
C HIS A 390 -21.35 -17.28 -14.53
N ASP A 391 -21.79 -18.29 -13.79
CA ASP A 391 -22.94 -18.16 -12.89
C ASP A 391 -22.70 -17.07 -11.82
N LEU A 392 -21.47 -17.00 -11.29
CA LEU A 392 -21.07 -16.00 -10.31
C LEU A 392 -21.13 -14.57 -10.86
N VAL A 393 -20.64 -14.33 -12.08
CA VAL A 393 -20.63 -12.98 -12.68
C VAL A 393 -22.00 -12.56 -13.21
N MET A 394 -22.85 -13.53 -13.57
CA MET A 394 -24.22 -13.29 -14.03
C MET A 394 -25.21 -13.06 -12.88
N THR A 395 -24.80 -13.29 -11.62
CA THR A 395 -25.61 -12.96 -10.46
C THR A 395 -25.73 -11.44 -10.33
N ASN A 396 -26.93 -10.91 -10.48
CA ASN A 396 -27.21 -9.48 -10.34
C ASN A 396 -27.20 -9.06 -8.86
N GLY A 397 -26.49 -7.97 -8.57
CA GLY A 397 -26.49 -7.25 -7.31
C GLY A 397 -27.47 -6.07 -7.29
N ASN A 398 -27.79 -5.62 -6.08
CA ASN A 398 -28.73 -4.52 -5.86
C ASN A 398 -28.07 -3.13 -5.91
N ASP A 399 -26.75 -3.05 -5.70
CA ASP A 399 -26.01 -1.80 -5.66
C ASP A 399 -25.54 -1.41 -7.08
N PRO A 400 -25.92 -0.22 -7.60
CA PRO A 400 -25.60 0.18 -8.97
C PRO A 400 -24.11 0.45 -9.20
N ILE A 401 -23.35 0.84 -8.17
CA ILE A 401 -21.90 1.06 -8.26
C ILE A 401 -21.21 -0.29 -8.34
N VAL A 402 -21.58 -1.23 -7.48
CA VAL A 402 -21.07 -2.61 -7.51
C VAL A 402 -21.39 -3.26 -8.86
N GLU A 403 -22.63 -3.14 -9.33
CA GLU A 403 -23.04 -3.68 -10.63
C GLU A 403 -22.28 -3.06 -11.80
N GLY A 404 -21.94 -1.77 -11.73
CA GLY A 404 -21.10 -1.13 -12.74
C GLY A 404 -19.69 -1.75 -12.82
N PHE A 405 -19.05 -2.00 -11.66
CA PHE A 405 -17.74 -2.67 -11.62
C PHE A 405 -17.83 -4.14 -12.05
N VAL A 406 -18.86 -4.87 -11.61
CA VAL A 406 -19.11 -6.24 -12.07
C VAL A 406 -19.37 -6.25 -13.58
N GLY A 407 -20.04 -5.24 -14.13
CA GLY A 407 -20.19 -5.04 -15.57
C GLY A 407 -18.84 -4.97 -16.30
N GLY A 408 -17.86 -4.26 -15.75
CA GLY A 408 -16.49 -4.26 -16.26
C GLY A 408 -15.83 -5.65 -16.27
N ILE A 409 -16.10 -6.45 -15.24
CA ILE A 409 -15.65 -7.86 -15.18
C ILE A 409 -16.37 -8.73 -16.20
N ARG A 410 -17.69 -8.55 -16.41
CA ARG A 410 -18.44 -9.25 -17.47
C ARG A 410 -17.83 -8.95 -18.84
N LEU A 411 -17.45 -7.70 -19.10
CA LEU A 411 -16.81 -7.32 -20.36
C LEU A 411 -15.45 -8.04 -20.54
N ALA A 412 -14.61 -8.04 -19.50
CA ALA A 412 -13.33 -8.75 -19.53
C ALA A 412 -13.50 -10.28 -19.70
N TRP A 413 -14.53 -10.84 -19.06
CA TRP A 413 -14.90 -12.24 -19.17
C TRP A 413 -15.35 -12.60 -20.59
N VAL A 414 -16.17 -11.76 -21.23
CA VAL A 414 -16.55 -11.95 -22.64
C VAL A 414 -15.32 -11.96 -23.54
N VAL A 415 -14.41 -11.00 -23.37
CA VAL A 415 -13.15 -10.95 -24.15
C VAL A 415 -12.34 -12.24 -23.95
N HIS A 416 -12.25 -12.75 -22.72
CA HIS A 416 -11.59 -14.03 -22.44
C HIS A 416 -12.24 -15.20 -23.16
N LEU A 417 -13.57 -15.31 -23.13
CA LEU A 417 -14.31 -16.35 -23.84
C LEU A 417 -14.09 -16.28 -25.37
N MET A 418 -14.06 -15.08 -25.94
CA MET A 418 -13.76 -14.87 -27.36
C MET A 418 -12.34 -15.32 -27.72
N LEU A 419 -11.34 -14.95 -26.92
CA LEU A 419 -9.94 -15.33 -27.14
C LEU A 419 -9.75 -16.86 -27.13
N ILE A 420 -10.46 -17.56 -26.24
CA ILE A 420 -10.41 -19.03 -26.18
C ILE A 420 -11.07 -19.66 -27.40
N GLN A 421 -12.22 -19.13 -27.85
CA GLN A 421 -12.92 -19.64 -29.03
C GLN A 421 -12.08 -19.47 -30.31
N ASP A 422 -11.46 -18.31 -30.49
CA ASP A 422 -10.58 -18.04 -31.63
C ASP A 422 -9.35 -18.95 -31.62
N GLY A 423 -8.77 -19.22 -30.44
CA GLY A 423 -7.65 -20.14 -30.27
C GLY A 423 -7.99 -21.61 -30.56
N VAL A 424 -9.22 -22.04 -30.27
CA VAL A 424 -9.72 -23.41 -30.56
C VAL A 424 -10.01 -23.57 -32.06
N ALA A 425 -10.60 -22.57 -32.72
CA ALA A 425 -10.86 -22.59 -34.16
C ALA A 425 -9.58 -22.67 -35.01
N ALA A 426 -8.47 -22.10 -34.52
CA ALA A 426 -7.17 -22.19 -35.17
C ALA A 426 -6.48 -23.57 -34.98
N ARG A 427 -6.88 -24.37 -33.98
CA ARG A 427 -6.18 -25.60 -33.58
C ARG A 427 -6.90 -26.89 -34.00
N GLU A 428 -8.20 -26.85 -34.28
CA GLU A 428 -8.99 -28.02 -34.67
C GLU A 428 -9.88 -27.73 -35.89
N THR A 429 -9.61 -28.40 -37.02
CA THR A 429 -10.45 -28.30 -38.23
C THR A 429 -11.77 -29.05 -38.16
N ILE A 430 -12.03 -29.88 -37.15
CA ILE A 430 -13.34 -30.51 -36.94
C ILE A 430 -13.52 -30.78 -35.45
N SER A 431 -14.33 -29.97 -34.77
CA SER A 431 -15.04 -30.39 -33.57
C SER A 431 -16.22 -29.46 -33.34
N SER A 432 -17.39 -30.05 -33.12
CA SER A 432 -18.65 -29.38 -32.77
C SER A 432 -18.55 -28.69 -31.41
N GLY A 433 -17.85 -27.55 -31.37
CA GLY A 433 -17.62 -26.73 -30.18
C GLY A 433 -18.90 -26.14 -29.60
N SER A 434 -19.50 -26.89 -28.68
CA SER A 434 -20.29 -26.48 -27.50
C SER A 434 -21.28 -25.31 -27.68
N SER A 435 -22.55 -25.63 -27.94
CA SER A 435 -23.69 -24.69 -27.93
C SER A 435 -23.81 -23.85 -26.65
N ASN A 436 -23.22 -24.31 -25.54
CA ASN A 436 -23.33 -23.65 -24.23
C ASN A 436 -22.39 -22.43 -24.09
N GLU A 437 -21.23 -22.44 -24.73
CA GLU A 437 -20.26 -21.33 -24.61
C GLU A 437 -20.69 -20.10 -25.40
N LEU A 438 -21.30 -20.29 -26.58
CA LEU A 438 -21.93 -19.21 -27.32
C LEU A 438 -23.12 -18.61 -26.56
N GLY A 439 -23.86 -19.47 -25.82
CA GLY A 439 -24.91 -19.03 -24.91
C GLY A 439 -24.40 -18.10 -23.80
N TYR A 440 -23.25 -18.42 -23.22
CA TYR A 440 -22.59 -17.57 -22.21
C TYR A 440 -22.18 -16.21 -22.76
N LEU A 441 -21.59 -16.18 -23.94
CA LEU A 441 -21.22 -14.94 -24.62
C LEU A 441 -22.44 -14.04 -24.86
N SER A 442 -23.52 -14.61 -25.42
CA SER A 442 -24.76 -13.87 -25.70
C SER A 442 -25.38 -13.30 -24.42
N GLN A 443 -25.49 -14.11 -23.36
CA GLN A 443 -26.06 -13.68 -22.08
C GLN A 443 -25.27 -12.53 -21.44
N CYS A 444 -23.94 -12.62 -21.41
CA CYS A 444 -23.11 -11.55 -20.86
C CYS A 444 -23.24 -10.26 -21.68
N LEU A 445 -23.21 -10.35 -23.01
CA LEU A 445 -23.33 -9.19 -23.90
C LEU A 445 -24.68 -8.47 -23.72
N GLU A 446 -25.79 -9.20 -23.63
CA GLU A 446 -27.11 -8.61 -23.36
C GLU A 446 -27.12 -7.78 -22.06
N VAL A 447 -26.54 -8.31 -20.98
CA VAL A 447 -26.45 -7.59 -19.70
C VAL A 447 -25.53 -6.37 -19.80
N ILE A 448 -24.38 -6.50 -20.48
CA ILE A 448 -23.42 -5.40 -20.67
C ILE A 448 -24.06 -4.23 -21.41
N PHE A 449 -24.79 -4.50 -22.51
CA PHE A 449 -25.47 -3.47 -23.27
C PHE A 449 -26.67 -2.89 -22.52
N SER A 450 -27.49 -3.73 -21.90
CA SER A 450 -28.67 -3.28 -21.15
C SER A 450 -28.31 -2.38 -19.98
N ASN A 451 -27.17 -2.63 -19.33
CA ASN A 451 -26.70 -1.85 -18.18
C ASN A 451 -25.76 -0.70 -18.56
N ASN A 452 -25.54 -0.42 -19.85
CA ASN A 452 -24.66 0.64 -20.34
C ASN A 452 -23.25 0.62 -19.70
N VAL A 453 -22.66 -0.57 -19.57
CA VAL A 453 -21.37 -0.77 -18.88
C VAL A 453 -20.27 0.13 -19.45
N PHE A 454 -20.25 0.36 -20.77
CA PHE A 454 -19.27 1.26 -21.41
C PHE A 454 -19.35 2.70 -20.87
N GLN A 455 -20.57 3.21 -20.65
CA GLN A 455 -20.76 4.54 -20.07
C GLN A 455 -20.29 4.58 -18.62
N PHE A 456 -20.57 3.52 -17.85
CA PHE A 456 -20.05 3.40 -16.48
C PHE A 456 -18.52 3.41 -16.45
N LEU A 457 -17.86 2.60 -17.29
CA LEU A 457 -16.40 2.56 -17.39
C LEU A 457 -15.84 3.93 -17.80
N LEU A 458 -16.48 4.61 -18.74
CA LEU A 458 -16.07 5.95 -19.17
C LEU A 458 -16.16 6.96 -18.00
N ASP A 459 -17.31 7.05 -17.36
CA ASP A 459 -17.60 8.10 -16.37
C ASP A 459 -17.01 7.82 -14.98
N LYS A 460 -17.00 6.55 -14.57
CA LYS A 460 -16.65 6.11 -13.21
C LYS A 460 -15.29 5.45 -13.10
N VAL A 461 -14.66 5.14 -14.23
CA VAL A 461 -13.27 4.66 -14.26
C VAL A 461 -12.38 5.66 -14.98
N LEU A 462 -12.54 5.80 -16.31
CA LEU A 462 -11.58 6.49 -17.16
C LEU A 462 -11.54 8.01 -16.97
N HIS A 463 -12.67 8.68 -16.73
CA HIS A 463 -12.71 10.13 -16.52
C HIS A 463 -12.50 10.58 -15.07
N THR A 464 -12.17 9.66 -14.17
CA THR A 464 -11.98 9.99 -12.76
C THR A 464 -10.55 10.47 -12.47
N ALA A 465 -10.39 11.33 -11.47
CA ALA A 465 -9.08 11.77 -10.97
C ALA A 465 -8.21 10.61 -10.44
N ALA A 466 -8.82 9.48 -10.08
CA ALA A 466 -8.14 8.26 -9.69
C ALA A 466 -7.40 7.59 -10.86
N TYR A 467 -7.92 7.76 -12.09
CA TYR A 467 -7.35 7.21 -13.32
C TYR A 467 -6.51 8.23 -14.10
N GLN A 468 -6.94 9.50 -14.14
CA GLN A 468 -6.29 10.57 -14.88
C GLN A 468 -5.01 11.06 -14.17
N PRO A 469 -3.94 11.41 -14.91
CA PRO A 469 -2.71 11.93 -14.33
C PRO A 469 -2.95 13.37 -13.84
N HIS A 470 -3.14 13.55 -12.53
CA HIS A 470 -2.99 14.87 -11.93
C HIS A 470 -1.52 15.13 -11.63
N HIS A 471 -1.00 16.26 -12.17
CA HIS A 471 0.29 16.84 -11.78
C HIS A 471 0.27 17.23 -10.30
N GLY A 472 0.51 16.26 -9.41
CA GLY A 472 0.47 16.47 -7.97
C GLY A 472 0.58 15.17 -7.16
N ILE A 473 1.81 14.84 -6.76
CA ILE A 473 2.23 13.96 -5.64
C ILE A 473 1.84 12.46 -5.70
N LEU A 474 0.91 12.04 -6.56
CA LEU A 474 0.54 10.61 -6.77
C LEU A 474 0.75 10.16 -8.23
N ASP A 475 1.86 10.57 -8.84
CA ASP A 475 2.16 10.43 -10.28
C ASP A 475 2.44 8.99 -10.78
N TYR A 476 2.14 7.95 -9.99
CA TYR A 476 2.57 6.57 -10.29
C TYR A 476 1.43 5.52 -10.42
N GLY A 477 0.16 5.93 -10.37
CA GLY A 477 -0.96 4.99 -10.17
C GLY A 477 -1.35 4.10 -11.36
N PHE A 478 -1.37 4.59 -12.61
CA PHE A 478 -2.01 3.83 -13.72
C PHE A 478 -1.31 3.85 -15.08
N ARG A 479 -0.40 4.81 -15.34
CA ARG A 479 0.35 4.85 -16.61
C ARG A 479 1.25 3.62 -16.79
N THR A 480 1.69 3.01 -15.69
CA THR A 480 2.45 1.76 -15.70
C THR A 480 1.65 0.55 -16.16
N TYR A 481 0.35 0.48 -15.87
CA TYR A 481 -0.51 -0.64 -16.30
C TYR A 481 -1.04 -0.46 -17.71
N SER A 482 -1.30 0.79 -18.13
CA SER A 482 -1.69 1.08 -19.52
C SER A 482 -0.59 0.71 -20.52
N ASN A 483 0.69 0.82 -20.13
CA ASN A 483 1.83 0.38 -20.95
C ASN A 483 2.00 -1.16 -20.99
N ILE A 484 1.33 -1.92 -20.12
CA ILE A 484 1.35 -3.40 -20.12
C ILE A 484 0.21 -3.96 -20.98
N LEU A 485 -0.92 -3.23 -21.06
CA LEU A 485 -2.11 -3.63 -21.83
C LEU A 485 -2.08 -3.19 -23.30
N CYS A 486 -1.24 -2.22 -23.65
CA CYS A 486 -0.89 -1.84 -25.04
C CYS A 486 0.38 -2.57 -25.46
#